data_AF-A0A270B7Q1-F1
#
_entry.id   AF-A0A270B7Q1-F1
#
_cell.length_a   1.000
_cell.length_b   1.000
_cell.length_c   1.000
_cell.angle_alpha   90.00
_cell.angle_beta   90.00
_cell.angle_gamma   90.00
#
_symmetry.space_group_name_H-M   'P 1'
#
loop_
_entity.id
_entity.type
_entity.pdbx_description
1 polymer ?
#
loop_
_entity_poly.entity_id
_entity_poly.type
_entity_poly.pdbx_seq_one_letter_code
_entity_poly.pdbx_strand_id
1 'polypeptide(L)'
;MSVTDTSVGALIKSAYPAQYYATKGENALSTLMDVWSGKTITGQAVDLLSTPAVSSLIALSAAQWALASVPSVTGQSNIFVTGGALTYPDRYYCDKNSPCAVYDMWGFSSAPTSPALADLYPITADAYADRQQNPRQQYYDTTTGKLADYVPPVVVVPLADRAAAEVSGWIQSQINYAAAMGETFSDTMKAYVKSVQAIASGADKTSTALPDRPTDIFTS
;
A
#
# COMPACT_ATOMS: atom_id res chain seq x y z
N MET A 1 -6.26 60.97 -22.09
CA MET A 1 -6.86 59.86 -21.33
C MET A 1 -6.52 58.58 -22.08
N SER A 2 -5.48 57.87 -21.66
CA SER A 2 -5.13 56.60 -22.27
C SER A 2 -6.05 55.53 -21.70
N VAL A 3 -6.96 55.04 -22.53
CA VAL A 3 -7.75 53.84 -22.23
C VAL A 3 -6.75 52.68 -22.25
N THR A 4 -6.43 52.12 -21.08
CA THR A 4 -5.67 50.88 -21.01
C THR A 4 -6.53 49.78 -21.62
N ASP A 5 -6.11 49.29 -22.78
CA ASP A 5 -6.70 48.15 -23.47
C ASP A 5 -6.39 46.88 -22.66
N THR A 6 -7.17 46.66 -21.60
CA THR A 6 -7.09 45.45 -20.80
C THR A 6 -7.76 44.34 -21.60
N SER A 7 -6.96 43.44 -22.16
CA SER A 7 -7.49 42.28 -22.89
C SER A 7 -8.45 41.47 -22.01
N VAL A 8 -9.46 40.85 -22.63
CA VAL A 8 -10.44 40.00 -21.93
C VAL A 8 -9.77 38.96 -21.03
N GLY A 9 -8.63 38.40 -21.47
CA GLY A 9 -7.85 37.46 -20.67
C GLY A 9 -7.26 38.07 -19.39
N ALA A 10 -6.84 39.33 -19.41
CA ALA A 10 -6.34 40.01 -18.21
C ALA A 10 -7.47 40.31 -17.21
N LEU A 11 -8.69 40.62 -17.69
CA LEU A 11 -9.87 40.77 -16.84
C LEU A 11 -10.24 39.45 -16.16
N ILE A 12 -10.25 38.33 -16.91
CA ILE A 12 -10.53 36.99 -16.38
C ILE A 12 -9.52 36.63 -15.28
N LYS A 13 -8.21 36.78 -15.54
CA LYS A 13 -7.17 36.47 -14.56
C LYS A 13 -7.23 37.36 -13.31
N SER A 14 -7.70 38.60 -13.45
CA SER A 14 -7.93 39.48 -12.31
C SER A 14 -9.11 39.05 -11.45
N ALA A 15 -10.20 38.56 -12.07
CA ALA A 15 -11.37 38.05 -11.34
C ALA A 15 -11.15 36.64 -10.77
N TYR A 16 -10.32 35.84 -11.45
CA TYR A 16 -10.01 34.45 -11.14
C TYR A 16 -8.48 34.26 -11.09
N PRO A 17 -7.85 34.51 -9.93
CA PRO A 17 -6.40 34.45 -9.79
C PRO A 17 -5.79 33.06 -10.00
N ALA A 18 -6.54 31.99 -9.75
CA ALA A 18 -6.14 30.62 -10.10
C ALA A 18 -6.68 30.24 -11.49
N GLN A 19 -6.04 29.28 -12.14
CA GLN A 19 -6.53 28.77 -13.42
C GLN A 19 -7.67 27.77 -13.24
N TYR A 20 -7.59 26.95 -12.20
CA TYR A 20 -8.49 25.82 -11.99
C TYR A 20 -9.38 26.06 -10.79
N TYR A 21 -10.68 25.90 -11.00
CA TYR A 21 -11.68 26.00 -9.96
C TYR A 21 -12.67 24.85 -10.04
N ALA A 22 -13.36 24.60 -8.94
CA ALA A 22 -14.50 23.71 -8.91
C ALA A 22 -15.68 24.31 -8.14
N THR A 23 -16.89 23.99 -8.61
CA THR A 23 -18.11 24.22 -7.83
C THR A 23 -18.24 23.17 -6.73
N LYS A 24 -18.79 23.58 -5.59
CA LYS A 24 -19.02 22.71 -4.44
C LYS A 24 -20.35 21.96 -4.62
N GLY A 25 -20.31 20.63 -4.59
CA GLY A 25 -21.49 19.79 -4.37
C GLY A 25 -21.75 19.57 -2.87
N GLU A 26 -22.65 18.67 -2.51
CA GLU A 26 -22.99 18.44 -1.09
C GLU A 26 -21.76 18.00 -0.26
N ASN A 27 -21.02 17.00 -0.75
CA ASN A 27 -19.88 16.40 -0.04
C ASN A 27 -18.59 16.29 -0.87
N ALA A 28 -18.66 16.57 -2.17
CA ALA A 28 -17.55 16.51 -3.11
C ALA A 28 -17.63 17.67 -4.11
N LEU A 29 -16.54 17.88 -4.86
CA LEU A 29 -16.54 18.78 -6.01
C LEU A 29 -17.55 18.30 -7.06
N SER A 30 -18.22 19.24 -7.72
CA SER A 30 -19.22 18.93 -8.75
C SER A 30 -18.69 19.20 -10.16
N THR A 31 -18.44 20.46 -10.49
CA THR A 31 -17.96 20.85 -11.83
C THR A 31 -16.56 21.41 -11.73
N LEU A 32 -15.60 20.76 -12.40
CA LEU A 32 -14.22 21.21 -12.50
C LEU A 32 -14.03 22.03 -13.77
N MET A 33 -13.46 23.22 -13.63
CA MET A 33 -13.34 24.23 -14.68
C MET A 33 -11.91 24.78 -14.76
N ASP A 34 -11.39 24.89 -15.97
CA ASP A 34 -10.31 25.80 -16.32
C ASP A 34 -10.94 27.12 -16.78
N VAL A 35 -11.01 28.08 -15.86
CA VAL A 35 -11.68 29.36 -16.11
C VAL A 35 -10.87 30.28 -17.02
N TRP A 36 -9.57 30.03 -17.19
CA TRP A 36 -8.75 30.81 -18.13
C TRP A 36 -8.94 30.34 -19.57
N SER A 37 -9.22 29.06 -19.79
CA SER A 37 -9.57 28.53 -21.12
C SER A 37 -11.08 28.49 -21.38
N GLY A 38 -11.91 28.74 -20.37
CA GLY A 38 -13.37 28.72 -20.48
C GLY A 38 -13.90 27.31 -20.76
N LYS A 39 -13.28 26.28 -20.16
CA LYS A 39 -13.64 24.87 -20.39
C LYS A 39 -13.76 24.09 -19.10
N THR A 40 -14.61 23.07 -19.09
CA THR A 40 -14.64 22.05 -18.03
C THR A 40 -13.51 21.04 -18.23
N ILE A 41 -13.27 20.19 -17.22
CA ILE A 41 -12.32 19.08 -17.32
C ILE A 41 -12.67 18.08 -18.43
N THR A 42 -13.94 18.01 -18.83
CA THR A 42 -14.44 17.19 -19.95
C THR A 42 -14.42 17.94 -21.29
N GLY A 43 -13.90 19.17 -21.32
CA GLY A 43 -13.77 19.98 -22.52
C GLY A 43 -15.02 20.75 -22.95
N GLN A 44 -16.10 20.73 -22.14
CA GLN A 44 -17.31 21.51 -22.42
C GLN A 44 -17.06 22.99 -22.19
N ALA A 45 -17.70 23.87 -22.94
CA ALA A 45 -17.57 25.31 -22.75
C ALA A 45 -18.16 25.75 -21.40
N VAL A 46 -17.49 26.67 -20.72
CA VAL A 46 -17.95 27.32 -19.48
C VAL A 46 -18.41 28.73 -19.81
N ASP A 47 -19.63 29.07 -19.42
CA ASP A 47 -20.09 30.45 -19.44
C ASP A 47 -19.53 31.21 -18.23
N LEU A 48 -18.50 32.02 -18.48
CA LEU A 48 -17.83 32.81 -17.45
C LEU A 48 -18.73 33.90 -16.85
N LEU A 49 -19.81 34.31 -17.54
CA LEU A 49 -20.74 35.32 -17.03
C LEU A 49 -21.69 34.75 -15.97
N SER A 50 -21.98 33.46 -16.03
CA SER A 50 -22.78 32.74 -15.04
C SER A 50 -21.93 31.97 -14.01
N THR A 51 -20.61 31.99 -14.16
CA THR A 51 -19.69 31.38 -13.19
C THR A 51 -19.74 32.15 -11.86
N PRO A 52 -19.89 31.46 -10.71
CA PRO A 52 -19.92 32.12 -9.40
C PRO A 52 -18.64 32.90 -9.07
N ALA A 53 -18.76 33.86 -8.16
CA ALA A 53 -17.59 34.55 -7.60
C ALA A 53 -16.61 33.56 -6.94
N VAL A 54 -15.31 33.86 -7.00
CA VAL A 54 -14.24 32.99 -6.45
C VAL A 54 -14.43 32.61 -4.99
N SER A 55 -15.11 33.44 -4.19
CA SER A 55 -15.44 33.14 -2.79
C SER A 55 -16.37 31.94 -2.61
N SER A 56 -17.08 31.55 -3.67
CA SER A 56 -18.01 30.42 -3.71
C SER A 56 -17.43 29.21 -4.44
N LEU A 57 -16.17 29.28 -4.88
CA LEU A 57 -15.47 28.23 -5.61
C LEU A 57 -14.31 27.66 -4.80
N ILE A 58 -13.90 26.45 -5.15
CA ILE A 58 -12.70 25.81 -4.58
C ILE A 58 -11.60 25.90 -5.62
N ALA A 59 -10.51 26.59 -5.31
CA ALA A 59 -9.34 26.65 -6.18
C ALA A 59 -8.59 25.31 -6.16
N LEU A 60 -8.14 24.85 -7.33
CA LEU A 60 -7.32 23.66 -7.49
C LEU A 60 -5.92 24.05 -7.96
N SER A 61 -4.91 23.35 -7.44
CA SER A 61 -3.57 23.40 -8.01
C SER A 61 -3.52 22.69 -9.37
N ALA A 62 -2.49 22.99 -10.17
CA ALA A 62 -2.25 22.28 -11.42
C ALA A 62 -2.04 20.77 -11.21
N ALA A 63 -1.42 20.37 -10.09
CA ALA A 63 -1.23 18.97 -9.73
C ALA A 63 -2.58 18.27 -9.46
N GLN A 64 -3.46 18.91 -8.70
CA GLN A 64 -4.82 18.39 -8.45
C GLN A 64 -5.65 18.29 -9.73
N TRP A 65 -5.56 19.29 -10.60
CA TRP A 65 -6.21 19.24 -11.92
C TRP A 65 -5.71 18.09 -12.78
N ALA A 66 -4.40 17.87 -12.81
CA ALA A 66 -3.79 16.77 -13.54
C ALA A 66 -4.28 15.42 -13.00
N LEU A 67 -4.31 15.23 -11.67
CA LEU A 67 -4.84 14.02 -11.03
C LEU A 67 -6.33 13.79 -11.32
N ALA A 68 -7.13 14.86 -11.37
CA ALA A 68 -8.56 14.79 -11.66
C ALA A 68 -8.84 14.39 -13.11
N SER A 69 -7.87 14.67 -14.00
CA SER A 69 -7.94 14.32 -15.43
C SER A 69 -7.58 12.85 -15.69
N VAL A 70 -6.97 12.16 -14.71
CA VAL A 70 -6.68 10.73 -14.82
C VAL A 70 -7.98 9.93 -14.69
N PRO A 71 -8.32 9.01 -15.60
CA PRO A 71 -9.51 8.17 -15.46
C PRO A 71 -9.46 7.31 -14.19
N SER A 72 -10.60 7.14 -13.53
CA SER A 72 -10.71 6.20 -12.41
C SER A 72 -10.88 4.77 -12.86
N VAL A 73 -10.15 3.87 -12.19
CA VAL A 73 -10.28 2.41 -12.38
C VAL A 73 -11.71 1.96 -12.02
N THR A 74 -12.33 2.58 -11.01
CA THR A 74 -13.72 2.28 -10.61
C THR A 74 -14.76 3.03 -11.44
N GLY A 75 -14.33 3.92 -12.34
CA GLY A 75 -15.20 4.86 -13.06
C GLY A 75 -15.75 6.01 -12.20
N GLN A 76 -15.49 6.01 -10.88
CA GLN A 76 -15.92 7.06 -9.96
C GLN A 76 -14.75 7.99 -9.64
N SER A 77 -15.01 9.30 -9.66
CA SER A 77 -14.04 10.33 -9.27
C SER A 77 -14.74 11.37 -8.40
N ASN A 78 -14.71 11.14 -7.09
CA ASN A 78 -15.32 11.98 -6.07
C ASN A 78 -14.22 12.67 -5.27
N ILE A 79 -14.01 13.95 -5.55
CA ILE A 79 -13.02 14.76 -4.84
C ILE A 79 -13.69 15.37 -3.61
N PHE A 80 -13.55 14.73 -2.46
CA PHE A 80 -14.20 15.15 -1.22
C PHE A 80 -13.63 16.45 -0.66
N VAL A 81 -14.49 17.27 -0.06
CA VAL A 81 -14.12 18.57 0.51
C VAL A 81 -14.64 18.69 1.94
N THR A 82 -13.82 19.22 2.84
CA THR A 82 -14.18 19.55 4.22
C THR A 82 -13.67 20.95 4.55
N GLY A 83 -14.54 21.81 5.10
CA GLY A 83 -14.13 23.18 5.46
C GLY A 83 -13.62 24.05 4.30
N GLY A 84 -13.96 23.72 3.05
CA GLY A 84 -13.48 24.43 1.86
C GLY A 84 -12.11 23.97 1.35
N ALA A 85 -11.55 22.88 1.90
CA ALA A 85 -10.32 22.26 1.41
C ALA A 85 -10.57 20.79 1.02
N LEU A 86 -9.77 20.27 0.09
CA LEU A 86 -9.83 18.85 -0.27
C LEU A 86 -9.49 17.99 0.95
N THR A 87 -10.32 16.99 1.24
CA THR A 87 -10.09 16.07 2.36
C THR A 87 -8.80 15.26 2.14
N TYR A 88 -8.55 14.86 0.89
CA TYR A 88 -7.32 14.23 0.44
C TYR A 88 -6.78 15.02 -0.77
N PRO A 89 -5.74 15.87 -0.58
CA PRO A 89 -5.23 16.76 -1.62
C PRO A 89 -4.62 16.06 -2.83
N ASP A 90 -3.98 14.91 -2.61
CA ASP A 90 -3.60 13.98 -3.66
C ASP A 90 -4.70 12.94 -3.84
N ARG A 91 -4.55 12.12 -4.88
CA ARG A 91 -5.54 11.10 -5.20
C ARG A 91 -5.11 9.72 -4.71
N TYR A 92 -3.84 9.39 -4.91
CA TYR A 92 -3.32 8.05 -4.65
C TYR A 92 -2.44 8.07 -3.42
N TYR A 93 -2.65 7.11 -2.53
CA TYR A 93 -1.93 7.01 -1.27
C TYR A 93 -1.52 5.58 -0.96
N CYS A 94 -0.46 5.44 -0.18
CA CYS A 94 0.00 4.21 0.46
C CYS A 94 -0.04 4.45 1.98
N ASP A 95 -0.55 3.49 2.76
CA ASP A 95 -0.48 3.59 4.23
C ASP A 95 0.95 3.40 4.75
N LYS A 96 1.14 3.61 6.05
CA LYS A 96 2.45 3.46 6.71
C LYS A 96 2.86 2.01 6.98
N ASN A 97 2.08 1.01 6.56
CA ASN A 97 2.41 -0.39 6.79
C ASN A 97 3.50 -0.87 5.83
N SER A 98 4.11 -2.02 6.13
CA SER A 98 5.09 -2.69 5.28
C SER A 98 4.79 -4.19 5.22
N PRO A 99 4.21 -4.70 4.12
CA PRO A 99 3.81 -3.97 2.92
C PRO A 99 2.62 -3.03 3.16
N CYS A 100 2.53 -1.96 2.39
CA CYS A 100 1.45 -0.99 2.50
C CYS A 100 0.23 -1.36 1.67
N ALA A 101 -0.94 -0.97 2.18
CA ALA A 101 -2.16 -0.89 1.40
C ALA A 101 -2.14 0.39 0.56
N VAL A 102 -2.67 0.30 -0.67
CA VAL A 102 -2.70 1.43 -1.61
C VAL A 102 -4.15 1.78 -1.95
N TYR A 103 -4.44 3.08 -1.99
CA TYR A 103 -5.79 3.63 -2.11
C TYR A 103 -5.87 4.66 -3.23
N ASP A 104 -6.98 4.64 -3.98
CA ASP A 104 -7.46 5.79 -4.75
C ASP A 104 -8.52 6.51 -3.90
N MET A 105 -8.12 7.56 -3.18
CA MET A 105 -8.99 8.28 -2.24
C MET A 105 -10.12 9.04 -2.93
N TRP A 106 -10.00 9.30 -4.23
CA TRP A 106 -11.08 9.91 -5.01
C TRP A 106 -11.95 8.84 -5.69
N GLY A 107 -11.56 7.57 -5.65
CA GLY A 107 -12.33 6.45 -6.19
C GLY A 107 -13.47 5.95 -5.29
N PHE A 108 -13.59 6.48 -4.06
CA PHE A 108 -14.64 6.09 -3.12
C PHE A 108 -15.99 6.72 -3.46
N SER A 109 -17.08 6.03 -3.13
CA SER A 109 -18.45 6.53 -3.30
C SER A 109 -18.90 7.52 -2.21
N SER A 110 -18.19 7.53 -1.08
CA SER A 110 -18.42 8.45 0.04
C SER A 110 -17.09 8.85 0.67
N ALA A 111 -17.08 9.98 1.40
CA ALA A 111 -15.85 10.50 2.00
C ALA A 111 -15.25 9.48 2.98
N PRO A 112 -14.02 8.99 2.75
CA PRO A 112 -13.44 7.98 3.62
C PRO A 112 -13.06 8.61 4.97
N THR A 113 -13.51 7.99 6.06
CA THR A 113 -13.18 8.37 7.44
C THR A 113 -11.91 7.67 7.95
N SER A 114 -11.41 6.69 7.20
CA SER A 114 -10.19 5.93 7.48
C SER A 114 -9.60 5.39 6.17
N PRO A 115 -8.26 5.30 6.04
CA PRO A 115 -7.24 5.81 6.96
C PRO A 115 -7.16 7.34 6.99
N ALA A 116 -6.75 7.92 8.12
CA ALA A 116 -6.57 9.37 8.23
C ALA A 116 -5.44 9.85 7.29
N LEU A 117 -5.58 11.05 6.71
CA LEU A 117 -4.57 11.62 5.80
C LEU A 117 -3.16 11.66 6.42
N ALA A 118 -3.06 11.91 7.72
CA ALA A 118 -1.79 11.94 8.43
C ALA A 118 -1.07 10.58 8.47
N ASP A 119 -1.78 9.47 8.21
CA ASP A 119 -1.27 8.10 8.21
C ASP A 119 -1.01 7.54 6.82
N LEU A 120 -0.92 8.45 5.84
CA LEU A 120 -0.73 8.12 4.44
C LEU A 120 0.46 8.85 3.86
N TYR A 121 1.11 8.21 2.90
CA TYR A 121 2.06 8.81 1.99
C TYR A 121 1.45 8.96 0.61
N PRO A 122 1.48 10.16 0.00
CA PRO A 122 1.02 10.34 -1.36
C PRO A 122 1.94 9.59 -2.34
N ILE A 123 1.33 8.97 -3.35
CA ILE A 123 2.05 8.32 -4.45
C ILE A 123 1.60 8.92 -5.79
N THR A 124 2.48 8.83 -6.78
CA THR A 124 2.18 9.32 -8.13
C THR A 124 1.13 8.45 -8.83
N ALA A 125 0.41 9.04 -9.79
CA ALA A 125 -0.51 8.30 -10.68
C ALA A 125 0.18 7.13 -11.39
N ASP A 126 1.42 7.33 -11.85
CA ASP A 126 2.20 6.30 -12.53
C ASP A 126 2.52 5.12 -11.60
N ALA A 127 2.92 5.39 -10.35
CA ALA A 127 3.16 4.34 -9.35
C ALA A 127 1.88 3.56 -9.02
N TYR A 128 0.73 4.23 -8.93
CA TYR A 128 -0.56 3.57 -8.74
C TYR A 128 -0.91 2.69 -9.95
N ALA A 129 -0.78 3.22 -11.17
CA ALA A 129 -1.06 2.50 -12.41
C ALA A 129 -0.14 1.30 -12.61
N ASP A 130 1.16 1.44 -12.33
CA ASP A 130 2.12 0.33 -12.36
C ASP A 130 1.71 -0.78 -11.39
N ARG A 131 1.29 -0.46 -10.16
CA ARG A 131 0.83 -1.47 -9.21
C ARG A 131 -0.43 -2.20 -9.67
N GLN A 132 -1.35 -1.50 -10.35
CA GLN A 132 -2.55 -2.13 -10.92
C GLN A 132 -2.19 -3.14 -12.02
N GLN A 133 -1.16 -2.84 -12.83
CA GLN A 133 -0.69 -3.71 -13.91
C GLN A 133 0.24 -4.83 -13.40
N ASN A 134 0.98 -4.56 -12.33
CA ASN A 134 2.02 -5.42 -11.78
C ASN A 134 1.82 -5.61 -10.26
N PRO A 135 0.83 -6.42 -9.83
CA PRO A 135 0.50 -6.59 -8.42
C PRO A 135 1.67 -7.18 -7.63
N ARG A 136 2.20 -6.40 -6.68
CA ARG A 136 3.29 -6.83 -5.79
C ARG A 136 3.19 -6.17 -4.41
N GLN A 137 3.79 -6.83 -3.43
CA GLN A 137 3.92 -6.27 -2.09
C GLN A 137 4.99 -5.18 -2.12
N GLN A 138 4.63 -3.98 -1.68
CA GLN A 138 5.50 -2.80 -1.68
C GLN A 138 5.27 -2.01 -0.41
N TYR A 139 6.21 -1.14 -0.07
CA TYR A 139 6.11 -0.16 1.00
C TYR A 139 6.52 1.21 0.46
N TYR A 140 6.17 2.28 1.18
CA TYR A 140 6.68 3.61 0.87
C TYR A 140 8.05 3.82 1.54
N ASP A 141 9.09 3.97 0.72
CA ASP A 141 10.41 4.34 1.20
C ASP A 141 10.48 5.84 1.42
N THR A 142 10.49 6.24 2.69
CA THR A 142 10.56 7.66 3.10
C THR A 142 11.90 8.33 2.78
N THR A 143 12.95 7.55 2.49
CA THR A 143 14.26 8.07 2.08
C THR A 143 14.25 8.51 0.63
N THR A 144 13.64 7.71 -0.24
CA THR A 144 13.57 7.98 -1.69
C THR A 144 12.28 8.69 -2.11
N GLY A 145 11.26 8.71 -1.26
CA GLY A 145 9.94 9.28 -1.54
C GLY A 145 9.15 8.46 -2.57
N LYS A 146 9.40 7.14 -2.66
CA LYS A 146 8.86 6.26 -3.71
C LYS A 146 8.40 4.92 -3.14
N LEU A 147 7.56 4.21 -3.89
CA LEU A 147 7.26 2.81 -3.59
C LEU A 147 8.47 1.93 -3.91
N ALA A 148 8.78 1.02 -2.99
CA ALA A 148 9.82 0.01 -3.14
C ALA A 148 9.26 -1.38 -2.84
N ASP A 149 9.82 -2.41 -3.47
CA ASP A 149 9.34 -3.78 -3.32
C ASP A 149 9.65 -4.31 -1.91
N TYR A 150 8.65 -4.92 -1.28
CA TYR A 150 8.77 -5.49 0.04
C TYR A 150 9.37 -6.89 -0.06
N VAL A 151 10.48 -7.11 0.65
CA VAL A 151 11.08 -8.43 0.84
C VAL A 151 10.79 -8.86 2.27
N PRO A 152 9.98 -9.93 2.50
CA PRO A 152 9.72 -10.43 3.83
C PRO A 152 11.02 -10.76 4.57
N PRO A 153 11.12 -10.45 5.87
CA PRO A 153 12.24 -10.89 6.68
C PRO A 153 12.38 -12.42 6.62
N VAL A 154 13.61 -12.89 6.50
CA VAL A 154 13.90 -14.32 6.58
C VAL A 154 13.55 -14.79 7.99
N VAL A 155 12.55 -15.66 8.11
CA VAL A 155 12.20 -16.27 9.39
C VAL A 155 13.26 -17.33 9.71
N VAL A 156 14.20 -16.99 10.59
CA VAL A 156 15.16 -17.96 11.14
C VAL A 156 14.44 -18.75 12.22
N VAL A 157 14.06 -19.99 11.90
CA VAL A 157 13.55 -20.92 12.91
C VAL A 157 14.72 -21.36 13.79
N PRO A 158 14.70 -21.11 15.11
CA PRO A 158 15.74 -21.54 16.03
C PRO A 158 16.03 -23.04 15.88
N LEU A 159 17.31 -23.43 15.98
CA LEU A 159 17.72 -24.83 15.85
C LEU A 159 17.02 -25.73 16.89
N ALA A 160 16.77 -25.20 18.10
CA ALA A 160 16.02 -25.90 19.14
C ALA A 160 14.58 -26.20 18.72
N ASP A 161 13.89 -25.27 18.06
CA ASP A 161 12.51 -25.48 17.59
C ASP A 161 12.47 -26.50 16.44
N ARG A 162 13.46 -26.46 15.54
CA ARG A 162 13.62 -27.49 14.50
C ARG A 162 13.86 -28.87 15.10
N ALA A 163 14.66 -28.97 16.15
CA ALA A 163 14.92 -30.21 16.87
C ALA A 163 13.68 -30.71 17.62
N ALA A 164 12.92 -29.82 18.25
CA ALA A 164 11.66 -30.17 18.91
C ALA A 164 10.66 -30.76 17.90
N ALA A 165 10.53 -30.15 16.72
CA ALA A 165 9.70 -30.67 15.63
C ALA A 165 10.17 -32.04 15.13
N GLU A 166 11.49 -32.27 15.04
CA GLU A 166 12.07 -33.57 14.69
C GLU A 166 11.76 -34.65 15.73
N VAL A 167 11.81 -34.31 17.04
CA VAL A 167 11.43 -35.20 18.14
C VAL A 167 9.95 -35.59 18.05
N SER A 168 9.04 -34.61 17.96
CA SER A 168 7.60 -34.85 17.94
C SER A 168 7.10 -35.44 16.62
N GLY A 169 7.86 -35.28 15.54
CA GLY A 169 7.51 -35.75 14.20
C GLY A 169 8.19 -37.07 13.85
N TRP A 170 9.38 -36.98 13.26
CA TRP A 170 10.04 -38.14 12.67
C TRP A 170 10.48 -39.18 13.71
N ILE A 171 11.09 -38.74 14.83
CA ILE A 171 11.53 -39.65 15.89
C ILE A 171 10.32 -40.37 16.50
N GLN A 172 9.23 -39.65 16.80
CA GLN A 172 8.01 -40.26 17.32
C GLN A 172 7.41 -41.28 16.35
N SER A 173 7.47 -41.03 15.04
CA SER A 173 7.05 -42.00 14.02
C SER A 173 7.89 -43.28 14.08
N GLN A 174 9.22 -43.16 14.20
CA GLN A 174 10.10 -44.33 14.33
C GLN A 174 9.85 -45.12 15.62
N ILE A 175 9.53 -44.44 16.73
CA ILE A 175 9.15 -45.09 18.00
C ILE A 175 7.91 -45.96 17.78
N ASN A 176 6.90 -45.45 17.07
CA ASN A 176 5.67 -46.18 16.80
C ASN A 176 5.92 -47.41 15.90
N TYR A 177 6.80 -47.29 14.90
CA TYR A 177 7.19 -48.41 14.04
C TYR A 177 7.92 -49.51 14.82
N ALA A 178 8.91 -49.16 15.64
CA ALA A 178 9.60 -50.11 16.52
C ALA A 178 8.60 -50.86 17.40
N ALA A 179 7.67 -50.14 18.03
CA ALA A 179 6.66 -50.76 18.89
C ALA A 179 5.72 -51.71 18.12
N ALA A 180 5.31 -51.35 16.91
CA ALA A 180 4.43 -52.18 16.09
C ALA A 180 5.12 -53.45 15.56
N MET A 181 6.42 -53.36 15.26
CA MET A 181 7.20 -54.45 14.66
C MET A 181 7.96 -55.31 15.69
N GLY A 182 7.96 -54.91 16.97
CA GLY A 182 8.74 -55.56 18.02
C GLY A 182 10.24 -55.32 17.88
N GLU A 183 10.65 -54.28 17.16
CA GLU A 183 12.05 -53.91 16.95
C GLU A 183 12.54 -52.93 18.02
N THR A 184 13.85 -52.87 18.20
CA THR A 184 14.49 -51.87 19.07
C THR A 184 15.32 -50.90 18.26
N PHE A 185 15.50 -49.66 18.74
CA PHE A 185 16.40 -48.73 18.08
C PHE A 185 17.85 -49.23 18.12
N SER A 186 18.53 -49.10 16.97
CA SER A 186 19.97 -49.26 16.86
C SER A 186 20.71 -48.26 17.77
N ASP A 187 21.99 -48.53 18.02
CA ASP A 187 22.80 -47.61 18.83
C ASP A 187 23.06 -46.26 18.13
N THR A 188 23.12 -46.26 16.80
CA THR A 188 23.20 -45.05 15.98
C THR A 188 21.92 -44.22 16.08
N MET A 189 20.75 -44.86 16.09
CA MET A 189 19.47 -44.17 16.30
C MET A 189 19.34 -43.64 17.74
N LYS A 190 19.76 -44.39 18.76
CA LYS A 190 19.79 -43.88 20.14
C LYS A 190 20.69 -42.65 20.28
N ALA A 191 21.86 -42.66 19.64
CA ALA A 191 22.78 -41.52 19.64
C ALA A 191 22.16 -40.29 18.94
N TYR A 192 21.52 -40.51 17.79
CA TYR A 192 20.78 -39.48 17.07
C TYR A 192 19.68 -38.86 17.94
N VAL A 193 18.80 -39.67 18.53
CA VAL A 193 17.69 -39.19 19.38
C VAL A 193 18.22 -38.36 20.55
N LYS A 194 19.27 -38.81 21.24
CA LYS A 194 19.89 -38.06 22.33
C LYS A 194 20.44 -36.71 21.87
N SER A 195 21.11 -36.68 20.71
CA SER A 195 21.65 -35.44 20.15
C SER A 195 20.54 -34.44 19.81
N VAL A 196 19.49 -34.89 19.10
CA VAL A 196 18.35 -34.04 18.76
C VAL A 196 17.62 -33.56 20.03
N GLN A 197 17.45 -34.40 21.05
CA GLN A 197 16.85 -33.99 22.33
C GLN A 197 17.71 -32.97 23.10
N ALA A 198 19.03 -33.11 23.07
CA ALA A 198 19.95 -32.15 23.67
C ALA A 198 19.86 -30.77 22.98
N ILE A 199 19.73 -30.77 21.65
CA ILE A 199 19.51 -29.53 20.88
C ILE A 199 18.12 -28.93 21.18
N ALA A 200 17.07 -29.76 21.19
CA ALA A 200 15.69 -29.31 21.43
C ALA A 200 15.51 -28.70 22.84
N SER A 201 16.19 -29.25 23.84
CA SER A 201 16.16 -28.76 25.22
C SER A 201 17.08 -27.56 25.48
N GLY A 202 17.90 -27.16 24.50
CA GLY A 202 18.92 -26.13 24.66
C GLY A 202 20.12 -26.54 25.52
N ALA A 203 20.27 -27.84 25.81
CA ALA A 203 21.44 -28.39 26.49
C ALA A 203 22.69 -28.36 25.59
N ASP A 204 22.51 -28.58 24.28
CA ASP A 204 23.56 -28.37 23.27
C ASP A 204 23.51 -26.94 22.73
N LYS A 205 24.60 -26.19 22.95
CA LYS A 205 24.78 -24.80 22.49
C LYS A 205 25.84 -24.66 21.40
N THR A 206 26.43 -25.78 20.97
CA THR A 206 27.55 -25.83 20.04
C THR A 206 27.13 -26.24 18.64
N SER A 207 26.06 -27.04 18.52
CA SER A 207 25.51 -27.44 17.24
C SER A 207 24.96 -26.25 16.44
N THR A 208 25.32 -26.21 15.16
CA THR A 208 24.84 -25.21 14.19
C THR A 208 23.80 -25.77 13.21
N ALA A 209 23.57 -27.09 13.25
CA ALA A 209 22.61 -27.80 12.41
C ALA A 209 22.08 -29.04 13.16
N LEU A 210 21.00 -29.62 12.65
CA LEU A 210 20.57 -30.94 13.11
C LEU A 210 21.56 -32.00 12.61
N PRO A 211 21.86 -33.05 13.39
CA PRO A 211 22.61 -34.18 12.89
C PRO A 211 21.87 -34.85 11.72
N ASP A 212 22.60 -35.53 10.85
CA ASP A 212 22.00 -36.33 9.78
C ASP A 212 21.24 -37.52 10.38
N ARG A 213 20.10 -37.86 9.78
CA ARG A 213 19.33 -39.04 10.18
C ARG A 213 20.12 -40.31 9.92
N PRO A 214 20.11 -41.29 10.85
CA PRO A 214 20.79 -42.56 10.65
C PRO A 214 20.10 -43.39 9.58
N THR A 215 20.88 -44.15 8.81
CA THR A 215 20.37 -45.11 7.82
C THR A 215 20.02 -46.46 8.44
N ASP A 216 20.69 -46.81 9.54
CA ASP A 216 20.43 -48.02 10.33
C ASP A 216 19.59 -47.64 11.56
N ILE A 217 18.28 -47.83 11.48
CA ILE A 217 17.32 -47.30 12.47
C ILE A 217 16.99 -48.34 13.53
N PHE A 218 16.91 -49.62 13.17
CA PHE A 218 16.37 -50.69 14.00
C PHE A 218 17.33 -51.88 14.10
N THR A 219 17.28 -52.57 15.23
CA THR A 219 17.99 -53.82 15.50
C THR A 219 17.03 -54.87 16.04
N SER A 220 17.23 -56.12 15.63
CA SER A 220 16.47 -57.31 16.04
C SER A 220 16.83 -57.76 17.46
#